data_AF-A0A843JJ46-F1
#
_entry.id   AF-A0A843JJ46-F1
#
_cell.length_a   1.000
_cell.length_b   1.000
_cell.length_c   1.000
_cell.angle_alpha   90.00
_cell.angle_beta   90.00
_cell.angle_gamma   90.00
#
_symmetry.space_group_name_H-M   'P 1'
#
loop_
_entity.id
_entity.type
_entity.pdbx_description
1 polymer ?
#
loop_
_entity_poly.entity_id
_entity_poly.type
_entity_poly.pdbx_seq_one_letter_code
_entity_poly.pdbx_strand_id
1 'polypeptide(L)'
;MLFNTFEPGKFAFSTESVDLYESKNDESNDLSDFAKSKKWGIIGVPFDSTCSYHHGSRYGPTIIREASFGFEQYNSTFEKLLDGEFYDCGDLNVVHGNCSKTCDSLEDAVGELIKSNIKPILIGGEHSVSIGSIKALADLEENNDLSDITIIHLDAHRDIIDTYIGEKDSHATIMRRVHDLNP
;
A
#
# COMPACT_ATOMS: atom_id res chain seq x y z
N MET A 1 -1.91 -16.11 7.07
CA MET A 1 -0.95 -15.25 7.80
C MET A 1 -0.22 -14.42 6.74
N LEU A 2 -0.84 -13.32 6.30
CA LEU A 2 -0.37 -12.52 5.16
C LEU A 2 0.84 -11.63 5.52
N PHE A 3 1.01 -11.31 6.80
CA PHE A 3 2.08 -10.45 7.29
C PHE A 3 3.22 -11.25 7.93
N ASN A 4 4.46 -10.78 7.71
CA ASN A 4 5.64 -11.21 8.44
C ASN A 4 5.66 -10.48 9.79
N THR A 5 5.34 -11.19 10.86
CA THR A 5 5.24 -10.60 12.22
C THR A 5 6.54 -10.70 13.01
N PHE A 6 7.69 -10.79 12.34
CA PHE A 6 9.01 -10.87 12.97
C PHE A 6 9.44 -9.54 13.61
N GLU A 7 8.63 -8.97 14.53
CA GLU A 7 8.75 -7.63 15.13
C GLU A 7 9.85 -6.73 14.53
N PRO A 8 9.75 -6.33 13.24
CA PRO A 8 10.53 -5.19 12.79
C PRO A 8 9.98 -3.98 13.56
N GLY A 9 10.86 -3.06 13.98
CA GLY A 9 10.45 -1.92 14.80
C GLY A 9 9.23 -1.21 14.20
N LYS A 10 8.23 -0.87 15.02
CA LYS A 10 7.02 -0.17 14.58
C LYS A 10 7.31 1.29 14.24
N PHE A 11 6.46 1.92 13.43
CA PHE A 11 6.45 3.39 13.32
C PHE A 11 6.31 4.06 14.70
N ALA A 12 7.10 5.11 14.94
CA ALA A 12 7.16 5.82 16.22
C ALA A 12 5.82 6.44 16.68
N PHE A 13 4.92 6.71 15.73
CA PHE A 13 3.59 7.29 15.95
C PHE A 13 2.47 6.24 15.84
N SER A 14 2.80 4.96 15.70
CA SER A 14 1.80 3.90 15.57
C SER A 14 1.02 3.70 16.88
N THR A 15 -0.27 3.41 16.74
CA THR A 15 -1.17 3.11 17.86
C THR A 15 -0.99 1.64 18.27
N GLU A 16 -0.89 1.37 19.57
CA GLU A 16 -0.44 0.07 20.08
C GLU A 16 -1.48 -1.06 20.03
N SER A 17 -2.77 -0.76 19.80
CA SER A 17 -3.83 -1.78 19.87
C SER A 17 -4.81 -1.67 18.70
N VAL A 18 -5.06 -2.79 18.05
CA VAL A 18 -6.21 -2.96 17.16
C VAL A 18 -6.97 -4.20 17.58
N ASP A 19 -8.18 -4.02 18.09
CA ASP A 19 -9.19 -5.07 17.98
C ASP A 19 -9.79 -4.97 16.56
N LEU A 20 -9.03 -5.45 15.56
CA LEU A 20 -9.49 -5.57 14.15
C LEU A 20 -10.78 -6.41 14.03
N TYR A 21 -11.15 -7.13 15.10
CA TYR A 21 -12.37 -7.91 15.19
C TYR A 21 -13.59 -7.09 15.64
N GLU A 22 -13.42 -5.98 16.38
CA GLU A 22 -14.54 -5.14 16.81
C GLU A 22 -15.03 -4.20 15.69
N SER A 23 -14.17 -3.84 14.73
CA SER A 23 -14.54 -3.01 13.57
C SER A 23 -15.37 -3.73 12.51
N LYS A 24 -15.58 -5.06 12.64
CA LYS A 24 -16.43 -5.84 11.72
C LYS A 24 -17.92 -5.49 11.82
N ASN A 25 -18.33 -4.66 12.77
CA ASN A 25 -19.73 -4.26 12.95
C ASN A 25 -20.12 -2.98 12.18
N ASP A 26 -19.16 -2.28 11.55
CA ASP A 26 -19.44 -1.15 10.66
C ASP A 26 -19.47 -1.64 9.20
N GLU A 27 -20.57 -2.32 8.81
CA GLU A 27 -20.82 -2.80 7.44
C GLU A 27 -21.19 -1.67 6.45
N SER A 28 -20.72 -0.44 6.65
CA SER A 28 -20.98 0.64 5.69
C SER A 28 -19.95 0.55 4.54
N ASN A 29 -20.33 -0.10 3.44
CA ASN A 29 -19.60 -0.04 2.16
C ASN A 29 -19.77 1.32 1.44
N ASP A 30 -20.04 2.40 2.18
CA ASP A 30 -20.18 3.73 1.60
C ASP A 30 -18.81 4.41 1.52
N LEU A 31 -18.37 4.72 0.29
CA LEU A 31 -17.19 5.54 -0.01
C LEU A 31 -17.17 6.85 0.79
N SER A 32 -18.35 7.41 1.10
CA SER A 32 -18.47 8.64 1.89
C SER A 32 -17.98 8.49 3.34
N ASP A 33 -18.10 7.30 3.92
CA ASP A 33 -17.62 6.99 5.26
C ASP A 33 -16.15 6.57 5.25
N PHE A 34 -15.70 5.88 4.20
CA PHE A 34 -14.27 5.62 3.97
C PHE A 34 -13.46 6.92 3.83
N ALA A 35 -14.00 7.92 3.13
CA ALA A 35 -13.39 9.24 2.99
C ALA A 35 -13.26 10.00 4.33
N LYS A 36 -14.23 9.82 5.24
CA LYS A 36 -14.24 10.47 6.57
C LYS A 36 -13.40 9.72 7.60
N SER A 37 -13.11 8.43 7.37
CA SER A 37 -12.29 7.63 8.29
C SER A 37 -10.95 8.32 8.58
N LYS A 38 -10.54 8.33 9.85
CA LYS A 38 -9.21 8.80 10.27
C LYS A 38 -8.27 7.65 10.63
N LYS A 39 -8.64 6.42 10.24
CA LYS A 39 -7.86 5.20 10.47
C LYS A 39 -7.00 4.90 9.25
N TRP A 40 -5.72 4.66 9.49
CA TRP A 40 -4.73 4.37 8.46
C TRP A 40 -3.96 3.10 8.81
N GLY A 41 -3.84 2.18 7.86
CA GLY A 41 -3.08 0.95 8.00
C GLY A 41 -1.85 1.00 7.12
N ILE A 42 -0.66 0.97 7.72
CA ILE A 42 0.61 1.07 7.03
C ILE A 42 1.14 -0.35 6.80
N ILE A 43 1.33 -0.72 5.53
CA ILE A 43 1.89 -2.01 5.13
C ILE A 43 3.24 -1.77 4.44
N GLY A 44 4.28 -2.43 4.90
CA GLY A 44 5.54 -2.51 4.17
C GLY A 44 5.51 -3.61 3.12
N VAL A 45 6.06 -3.37 1.93
CA VAL A 45 6.12 -4.36 0.84
C VAL A 45 7.56 -4.52 0.38
N PRO A 46 8.39 -5.33 1.08
CA PRO A 46 9.83 -5.44 0.83
C PRO A 46 10.18 -6.25 -0.42
N PHE A 47 9.78 -5.76 -1.60
CA PHE A 47 9.95 -6.42 -2.89
C PHE A 47 10.73 -5.55 -3.89
N ASP A 48 11.76 -6.12 -4.52
CA ASP A 48 12.54 -5.45 -5.59
C ASP A 48 13.07 -6.43 -6.66
N SER A 49 12.30 -7.50 -6.93
CA SER A 49 12.77 -8.61 -7.78
C SER A 49 12.74 -8.30 -9.27
N THR A 50 12.00 -7.27 -9.72
CA THR A 50 11.91 -6.89 -11.15
C THR A 50 12.80 -5.69 -11.50
N CYS A 51 13.44 -5.09 -10.49
CA CYS A 51 14.29 -3.93 -10.62
C CYS A 51 15.37 -4.12 -11.69
N SER A 52 15.55 -3.09 -12.52
CA SER A 52 16.40 -3.15 -13.71
C SER A 52 17.85 -2.74 -13.49
N TYR A 53 18.13 -1.91 -12.47
CA TYR A 53 19.45 -1.29 -12.30
C TYR A 53 20.00 -1.43 -10.89
N HIS A 54 19.37 -0.81 -9.89
CA HIS A 54 19.84 -0.85 -8.49
C HIS A 54 18.79 -1.47 -7.58
N HIS A 55 19.07 -2.68 -7.11
CA HIS A 55 18.32 -3.31 -6.03
C HIS A 55 18.59 -2.61 -4.68
N GLY A 56 17.74 -2.90 -3.70
CA GLY A 56 17.85 -2.36 -2.35
C GLY A 56 16.58 -1.65 -1.89
N SER A 57 15.63 -1.38 -2.80
CA SER A 57 14.36 -0.78 -2.40
C SER A 57 13.55 -1.69 -1.49
N ARG A 58 13.79 -3.02 -1.49
CA ARG A 58 13.20 -3.93 -0.49
C ARG A 58 13.48 -3.56 0.97
N TYR A 59 14.54 -2.79 1.25
CA TYR A 59 14.86 -2.32 2.60
C TYR A 59 14.12 -1.03 2.98
N GLY A 60 13.46 -0.37 2.04
CA GLY A 60 12.70 0.86 2.23
C GLY A 60 11.74 0.82 3.41
N PRO A 61 10.88 -0.22 3.56
CA PRO A 61 9.96 -0.33 4.70
C PRO A 61 10.65 -0.25 6.05
N THR A 62 11.75 -1.00 6.23
CA THR A 62 12.50 -1.01 7.49
C THR A 62 13.16 0.34 7.76
N ILE A 63 13.84 0.93 6.77
CA ILE A 63 14.55 2.21 6.94
C ILE A 63 13.58 3.36 7.21
N ILE A 64 12.42 3.37 6.56
CA ILE A 64 11.40 4.40 6.78
C ILE A 64 10.81 4.30 8.19
N ARG A 65 10.61 3.08 8.71
CA ARG A 65 10.21 2.88 10.11
C ARG A 65 11.26 3.40 11.08
N GLU A 66 12.54 3.09 10.86
CA GLU A 66 13.64 3.61 11.69
C GLU A 66 13.70 5.14 11.66
N ALA A 67 13.62 5.74 10.47
CA ALA A 67 13.64 7.18 10.29
C ALA A 67 12.46 7.88 11.00
N SER A 68 11.32 7.19 11.17
CA SER A 68 10.13 7.75 11.81
C SER A 68 10.37 8.23 13.25
N PHE A 69 11.33 7.64 13.97
CA PHE A 69 11.71 8.06 15.33
C PHE A 69 12.44 9.40 15.38
N GLY A 70 12.93 9.91 14.24
CA GLY A 70 13.60 11.20 14.15
C GLY A 70 12.65 12.38 13.90
N PHE A 71 11.35 12.14 13.70
CA PHE A 71 10.38 13.19 13.38
C PHE A 71 9.54 13.60 14.58
N GLU A 72 9.22 14.89 14.64
CA GLU A 72 8.25 15.45 15.56
C GLU A 72 6.83 15.28 15.00
N GLN A 73 5.85 15.13 15.89
CA GLN A 73 4.44 15.02 15.49
C GLN A 73 3.84 16.33 14.94
N TYR A 74 4.48 17.47 15.22
CA TYR A 74 4.02 18.77 14.78
C TYR A 74 4.67 19.19 13.46
N ASN A 75 3.85 19.50 12.46
CA ASN A 75 4.29 20.04 11.19
C ASN A 75 4.19 21.58 11.22
N SER A 76 5.33 22.26 11.15
CA SER A 76 5.41 23.73 11.18
C SER A 76 4.92 24.41 9.89
N THR A 77 5.05 23.76 8.74
CA THR A 77 4.59 24.30 7.45
C THR A 77 3.07 24.39 7.38
N PHE A 78 2.37 23.39 7.94
CA PHE A 78 0.91 23.33 7.95
C PHE A 78 0.28 23.76 9.28
N GLU A 79 1.11 24.09 10.27
CA GLU A 79 0.72 24.48 11.63
C GLU A 79 -0.24 23.47 12.30
N LYS A 80 0.06 22.17 12.16
CA LYS A 80 -0.82 21.08 12.60
C LYS A 80 -0.05 19.93 13.23
N LEU A 81 -0.67 19.32 14.25
CA LEU A 81 -0.29 18.00 14.74
C LEU A 81 -0.78 16.92 13.78
N LEU A 82 -0.09 15.79 13.77
CA LEU A 82 -0.57 14.57 13.13
C LEU A 82 -1.93 14.18 13.75
N ASP A 83 -2.96 14.09 12.93
CA ASP A 83 -4.35 13.79 13.31
C ASP A 83 -4.81 12.52 12.59
N GLY A 84 -4.99 11.43 13.35
CA GLY A 84 -5.41 10.13 12.85
C GLY A 84 -4.91 8.97 13.71
N GLU A 85 -5.53 7.81 13.54
CA GLU A 85 -5.09 6.54 14.11
C GLU A 85 -4.25 5.81 13.07
N PHE A 86 -2.98 5.57 13.36
CA PHE A 86 -2.05 4.91 12.44
C PHE A 86 -1.67 3.54 12.99
N TYR A 87 -1.96 2.51 12.22
CA TYR A 87 -1.68 1.12 12.55
C TYR A 87 -0.53 0.63 11.70
N ASP A 88 0.55 0.16 12.31
CA ASP A 88 1.62 -0.53 11.57
C ASP A 88 1.26 -2.00 11.45
N CYS A 89 0.92 -2.43 10.23
CA CYS A 89 0.54 -3.80 9.91
C CYS A 89 1.76 -4.70 9.70
N GLY A 90 2.97 -4.17 9.81
CA GLY A 90 4.21 -4.89 9.53
C GLY A 90 4.48 -5.01 8.03
N ASP A 91 5.28 -6.01 7.66
CA ASP A 91 5.66 -6.24 6.27
C ASP A 91 4.83 -7.37 5.67
N LEU A 92 4.39 -7.20 4.41
CA LEU A 92 3.77 -8.26 3.64
C LEU A 92 4.78 -9.41 3.42
N ASN A 93 4.30 -10.65 3.53
CA ASN A 93 5.06 -11.83 3.10
C ASN A 93 5.14 -11.87 1.56
N VAL A 94 6.15 -11.22 0.99
CA VAL A 94 6.37 -11.18 -0.46
C VAL A 94 6.88 -12.51 -1.02
N VAL A 95 6.57 -12.80 -2.28
CA VAL A 95 7.09 -13.97 -3.00
C VAL A 95 8.24 -13.54 -3.90
N HIS A 96 9.47 -13.62 -3.37
CA HIS A 96 10.67 -13.23 -4.12
C HIS A 96 10.76 -13.95 -5.48
N GLY A 97 11.08 -13.19 -6.54
CA GLY A 97 11.12 -13.69 -7.91
C GLY A 97 9.76 -13.91 -8.57
N ASN A 98 8.64 -13.62 -7.89
CA ASN A 98 7.30 -13.70 -8.47
C ASN A 98 6.49 -12.44 -8.13
N CYS A 99 6.48 -11.49 -9.06
CA CYS A 99 5.76 -10.22 -8.91
C CYS A 99 4.26 -10.44 -8.80
N SER A 100 3.65 -11.20 -9.72
CA SER A 100 2.20 -11.46 -9.74
C SER A 100 1.71 -12.01 -8.40
N LYS A 101 2.33 -13.07 -7.85
CA LYS A 101 1.92 -13.63 -6.55
C LYS A 101 2.08 -12.66 -5.39
N THR A 102 3.11 -11.80 -5.46
CA THR A 102 3.31 -10.74 -4.45
C THR A 102 2.19 -9.72 -4.54
N CYS A 103 1.81 -9.31 -5.76
CA CYS A 103 0.69 -8.40 -5.99
C CYS A 103 -0.65 -9.00 -5.56
N ASP A 104 -0.88 -10.29 -5.80
CA ASP A 104 -2.11 -10.99 -5.36
C ASP A 104 -2.19 -11.01 -3.82
N SER A 105 -1.08 -11.30 -3.14
CA SER A 105 -1.04 -11.27 -1.66
C SER A 105 -1.24 -9.86 -1.10
N LEU A 106 -0.76 -8.84 -1.80
CA LEU A 106 -0.95 -7.45 -1.43
C LEU A 106 -2.39 -7.00 -1.66
N GLU A 107 -3.01 -7.45 -2.75
CA GLU A 107 -4.42 -7.21 -3.05
C GLU A 107 -5.32 -7.73 -1.93
N ASP A 108 -5.11 -8.98 -1.49
CA ASP A 108 -5.82 -9.58 -0.36
C ASP A 108 -5.62 -8.75 0.94
N ALA A 109 -4.38 -8.40 1.26
CA ALA A 109 -4.05 -7.66 2.49
C ALA A 109 -4.66 -6.25 2.50
N VAL A 110 -4.65 -5.56 1.36
CA VAL A 110 -5.26 -4.23 1.22
C VAL A 110 -6.78 -4.33 1.26
N GLY A 111 -7.36 -5.35 0.64
CA GLY A 111 -8.81 -5.61 0.68
C GLY A 111 -9.31 -5.84 2.10
N GLU A 112 -8.55 -6.53 2.96
CA GLU A 112 -8.89 -6.70 4.39
C GLU A 112 -8.92 -5.37 5.16
N LEU A 113 -7.96 -4.46 4.90
CA LEU A 113 -7.95 -3.13 5.53
C LEU A 113 -9.14 -2.29 5.09
N ILE A 114 -9.41 -2.29 3.78
CA ILE A 114 -10.53 -1.59 3.17
C ILE A 114 -11.87 -2.05 3.78
N LYS A 115 -12.10 -3.36 3.87
CA LYS A 115 -13.29 -3.97 4.50
C LYS A 115 -13.42 -3.64 5.99
N SER A 116 -12.34 -3.21 6.62
CA SER A 116 -12.31 -2.78 8.02
C SER A 116 -12.43 -1.27 8.19
N ASN A 117 -12.75 -0.53 7.12
CA ASN A 117 -12.78 0.93 7.07
C ASN A 117 -11.44 1.60 7.48
N ILE A 118 -10.33 0.95 7.13
CA ILE A 118 -8.96 1.41 7.38
C ILE A 118 -8.32 1.77 6.04
N LYS A 119 -7.81 2.99 5.92
CA LYS A 119 -7.17 3.47 4.68
C LYS A 119 -5.75 2.92 4.55
N PRO A 120 -5.41 2.24 3.45
CA PRO A 120 -4.08 1.67 3.28
C PRO A 120 -3.04 2.76 2.96
N ILE A 121 -1.87 2.68 3.59
CA ILE A 121 -0.64 3.38 3.21
C ILE A 121 0.39 2.31 2.91
N LEU A 122 0.88 2.26 1.69
CA LEU A 122 1.91 1.30 1.31
C LEU A 122 3.28 1.94 1.33
N ILE A 123 4.21 1.30 2.03
CA ILE A 123 5.64 1.59 1.92
C ILE A 123 6.23 0.48 1.07
N GLY A 124 6.39 0.77 -0.22
CA GLY A 124 6.85 -0.21 -1.19
C GLY A 124 8.34 -0.53 -1.09
N GLY A 125 8.76 -1.46 -1.95
CA GLY A 125 10.12 -1.53 -2.44
C GLY A 125 10.18 -0.88 -3.82
N GLU A 126 10.00 -1.66 -4.87
CA GLU A 126 9.91 -1.16 -6.24
C GLU A 126 8.46 -0.87 -6.68
N HIS A 127 8.30 -0.19 -7.83
CA HIS A 127 7.02 0.32 -8.30
C HIS A 127 5.99 -0.77 -8.67
N SER A 128 6.46 -1.97 -9.03
CA SER A 128 5.65 -3.08 -9.56
C SER A 128 4.53 -3.53 -8.64
N VAL A 129 4.71 -3.37 -7.33
CA VAL A 129 3.73 -3.83 -6.32
C VAL A 129 2.45 -3.00 -6.31
N SER A 130 2.47 -1.78 -6.87
CA SER A 130 1.35 -0.83 -6.79
C SER A 130 0.05 -1.36 -7.41
N ILE A 131 0.13 -2.28 -8.39
CA ILE A 131 -1.06 -2.88 -8.99
C ILE A 131 -1.88 -3.69 -8.00
N GLY A 132 -1.25 -4.34 -7.01
CA GLY A 132 -1.97 -5.11 -5.99
C GLY A 132 -2.91 -4.21 -5.18
N SER A 133 -2.43 -3.06 -4.72
CA SER A 133 -3.29 -2.07 -4.05
C SER A 133 -4.38 -1.50 -4.95
N ILE A 134 -4.08 -1.24 -6.22
CA ILE A 134 -5.05 -0.61 -7.13
C ILE A 134 -6.20 -1.57 -7.42
N LYS A 135 -5.88 -2.86 -7.65
CA LYS A 135 -6.91 -3.89 -7.82
C LYS A 135 -7.76 -4.06 -6.57
N ALA A 136 -7.18 -3.96 -5.38
CA ALA A 136 -7.94 -4.04 -4.13
C ALA A 136 -8.94 -2.89 -3.95
N LEU A 137 -8.78 -1.76 -4.65
CA LEU A 137 -9.77 -0.69 -4.65
C LEU A 137 -11.04 -1.07 -5.43
N ALA A 138 -11.00 -2.09 -6.30
CA ALA A 138 -12.18 -2.59 -6.98
C ALA A 138 -13.24 -3.10 -5.98
N ASP A 139 -12.80 -3.66 -4.84
CA ASP A 139 -13.68 -4.11 -3.76
C ASP A 139 -14.50 -2.98 -3.12
N LEU A 140 -14.11 -1.71 -3.31
CA LEU A 140 -14.88 -0.54 -2.84
C LEU A 140 -16.08 -0.21 -3.72
N GLU A 141 -16.08 -0.67 -4.96
CA GLU A 141 -17.03 -0.25 -5.98
C GLU A 141 -18.07 -1.35 -6.23
N GLU A 142 -19.35 -0.96 -6.30
CA GLU A 142 -20.49 -1.90 -6.33
C GLU A 142 -20.45 -2.85 -7.54
N ASN A 143 -19.63 -2.54 -8.57
CA ASN A 143 -19.45 -3.33 -9.79
C ASN A 143 -18.01 -3.81 -10.03
N ASN A 144 -17.09 -3.67 -9.07
CA ASN A 144 -15.65 -3.87 -9.28
C ASN A 144 -15.09 -3.03 -10.46
N ASP A 145 -15.64 -1.83 -10.65
CA ASP A 145 -15.22 -0.91 -11.69
C ASP A 145 -14.32 0.15 -11.07
N LEU A 146 -13.18 0.45 -11.69
CA LEU A 146 -12.28 1.50 -11.20
C LEU A 146 -12.58 2.86 -11.84
N SER A 147 -13.60 2.99 -12.70
CA SER A 147 -13.86 4.19 -13.52
C SER A 147 -14.05 5.51 -12.75
N ASP A 148 -14.35 5.43 -11.45
CA ASP A 148 -14.49 6.59 -10.57
C ASP A 148 -13.20 6.91 -9.79
N ILE A 149 -12.10 6.19 -10.07
CA ILE A 149 -10.82 6.34 -9.39
C ILE A 149 -9.86 7.21 -10.20
N THR A 150 -9.56 8.39 -9.66
CA THR A 150 -8.47 9.21 -10.22
C THR A 150 -7.11 8.81 -9.65
N ILE A 151 -6.19 8.41 -10.54
CA ILE A 151 -4.81 8.06 -10.16
C ILE A 151 -3.87 9.25 -10.40
N ILE A 152 -3.21 9.68 -9.33
CA ILE A 152 -2.16 10.72 -9.40
C ILE A 152 -0.79 10.04 -9.34
N HIS A 153 -0.08 10.04 -10.46
CA HIS A 153 1.24 9.43 -10.60
C HIS A 153 2.34 10.49 -10.57
N LEU A 154 3.20 10.42 -9.54
CA LEU A 154 4.34 11.32 -9.35
C LEU A 154 5.64 10.52 -9.48
N ASP A 155 6.23 10.55 -10.67
CA ASP A 155 7.47 9.81 -10.96
C ASP A 155 8.28 10.53 -12.05
N ALA A 156 9.60 10.30 -12.06
CA ALA A 156 10.46 10.72 -13.15
C ALA A 156 10.27 9.84 -14.40
N HIS A 157 9.79 8.61 -14.23
CA HIS A 157 9.54 7.64 -15.29
C HIS A 157 8.04 7.44 -15.50
N ARG A 158 7.62 7.20 -16.74
CA ARG A 158 6.20 6.99 -17.06
C ARG A 158 5.69 5.60 -16.69
N ASP A 159 6.59 4.62 -16.66
CA ASP A 159 6.31 3.20 -16.38
C ASP A 159 5.13 2.60 -17.17
N ILE A 160 4.96 3.04 -18.43
CA ILE A 160 3.79 2.76 -19.27
C ILE A 160 4.09 1.87 -20.48
N ILE A 161 5.28 1.29 -20.55
CA ILE A 161 5.61 0.33 -21.63
C ILE A 161 4.87 -1.00 -21.39
N ASP A 162 4.52 -1.71 -22.47
CA ASP A 162 3.73 -2.94 -22.35
C ASP A 162 4.53 -4.11 -21.76
N THR A 163 5.79 -4.24 -22.15
CA THR A 163 6.71 -5.25 -21.61
C THR A 163 8.08 -4.63 -21.38
N TYR A 164 8.79 -5.15 -20.38
CA TYR A 164 10.17 -4.82 -20.10
C TYR A 164 11.01 -6.10 -20.05
N ILE A 165 11.97 -6.25 -20.96
CA ILE A 165 12.79 -7.46 -21.13
C ILE A 165 11.93 -8.74 -21.27
N GLY A 166 10.79 -8.62 -21.96
CA GLY A 166 9.86 -9.74 -22.19
C GLY A 166 8.85 -9.98 -21.06
N GLU A 167 8.96 -9.29 -19.92
CA GLU A 167 8.05 -9.43 -18.79
C GLU A 167 6.99 -8.34 -18.75
N LYS A 168 5.75 -8.72 -18.42
CA LYS A 168 4.61 -7.79 -18.27
C LYS A 168 4.51 -7.17 -16.89
N ASP A 169 4.98 -7.89 -15.88
CA ASP A 169 4.90 -7.49 -14.47
C ASP A 169 6.27 -7.03 -14.01
N SER A 170 6.55 -5.74 -14.23
CA SER A 170 7.81 -5.07 -13.87
C SER A 170 7.52 -3.67 -13.36
N HIS A 171 8.45 -3.10 -12.60
CA HIS A 171 8.36 -1.70 -12.16
C HIS A 171 8.19 -0.75 -13.36
N ALA A 172 8.78 -1.04 -14.51
CA ALA A 172 8.72 -0.18 -15.70
C ALA A 172 7.41 -0.33 -16.52
N THR A 173 6.52 -1.27 -16.17
CA THR A 173 5.29 -1.56 -16.93
C THR A 173 4.03 -1.27 -16.12
N ILE A 174 4.16 -0.83 -14.87
CA ILE A 174 3.06 -0.80 -13.91
C ILE A 174 1.92 0.12 -14.34
N MET A 175 2.23 1.31 -14.86
CA MET A 175 1.21 2.25 -15.31
C MET A 175 0.49 1.78 -16.57
N ARG A 176 1.11 0.89 -17.37
CA ARG A 176 0.38 0.21 -18.44
C ARG A 176 -0.64 -0.77 -17.87
N ARG A 177 -0.26 -1.57 -16.86
CA ARG A 177 -1.18 -2.49 -16.18
C ARG A 177 -2.35 -1.75 -15.54
N VAL A 178 -2.07 -0.62 -14.92
CA VAL A 178 -3.08 0.28 -14.36
C VAL A 178 -4.01 0.82 -15.44
N HIS A 179 -3.46 1.33 -16.55
CA HIS A 179 -4.28 1.78 -17.68
C HIS A 179 -5.17 0.65 -18.24
N ASP A 180 -4.70 -0.61 -18.25
CA ASP A 180 -5.49 -1.75 -18.72
C ASP A 180 -6.73 -2.02 -17.85
N LEU A 181 -6.78 -1.50 -16.61
CA LEU A 181 -7.92 -1.59 -15.71
C LEU A 181 -8.98 -0.50 -15.95
N ASN A 182 -8.75 0.44 -16.86
CA ASN A 182 -9.63 1.59 -17.14
C ASN A 182 -10.11 2.36 -15.89
N PRO A 183 -9.19 2.81 -15.01
CA PRO A 183 -9.55 3.70 -13.91
C PRO A 183 -9.98 5.08 -14.40
#